data_AF-A0A4R4WNX0-F1
#
_entry.id   AF-A0A4R4WNX0-F1
#
_cell.length_a   1.000
_cell.length_b   1.000
_cell.length_c   1.000
_cell.angle_alpha   90.00
_cell.angle_beta   90.00
_cell.angle_gamma   90.00
#
_symmetry.space_group_name_H-M   'P 1'
#
loop_
_entity.id
_entity.type
_entity.pdbx_description
1 polymer ?
#
loop_
_entity_poly.entity_id
_entity_poly.type
_entity_poly.pdbx_seq_one_letter_code
_entity_poly.pdbx_strand_id
1 'polypeptide(L)'
;MQAGREAFEEHGYDAVRIDDVCVRAGVSHGTFYTYFGSKEALFGEVAEAVVGEMFAASVVGPAASADPYARIEAANRLYLRAWAANSRLVRMFEQAATGGDRFGRLLLELREVFVRRGADGLRRLQEQGLADPALDPRLTAIMLGGMVEHFAHVWLDLGEQAAEETAVDHLTRLWARAIGLTDASPSARPEEGA
;
A
#
# COMPACT_ATOMS: atom_id res chain seq x y z
N MET A 1 13.39 2.23 18.37
CA MET A 1 12.41 2.24 17.28
C MET A 1 11.85 3.64 17.03
N GLN A 2 11.00 4.20 17.89
CA GLN A 2 10.38 5.52 17.67
C GLN A 2 11.37 6.66 17.39
N ALA A 3 12.36 6.86 18.27
CA ALA A 3 13.41 7.88 18.07
C ALA A 3 14.20 7.68 16.77
N GLY A 4 14.39 6.42 16.36
CA GLY A 4 15.03 6.08 15.08
C GLY A 4 14.16 6.49 13.90
N ARG A 5 12.88 6.09 13.89
CA ARG A 5 11.89 6.50 12.89
C ARG A 5 11.86 8.00 12.71
N GLU A 6 11.71 8.76 13.79
CA GLU A 6 11.68 10.23 13.76
C GLU A 6 12.98 10.82 13.21
N ALA A 7 14.14 10.27 13.60
CA ALA A 7 15.43 10.74 13.10
C ALA A 7 15.55 10.53 11.59
N PHE A 8 15.16 9.36 11.09
CA PHE A 8 15.18 9.04 9.66
C PHE A 8 14.15 9.86 8.88
N GLU A 9 12.95 10.06 9.42
CA GLU A 9 11.94 10.91 8.81
C GLU A 9 12.45 12.34 8.66
N GLU A 10 13.09 12.91 9.68
CA GLU A 10 13.55 14.29 9.66
C GLU A 10 14.75 14.52 8.75
N HIS A 11 15.77 13.66 8.84
CA HIS A 11 17.08 13.90 8.23
C HIS A 11 17.42 12.96 7.06
N GLY A 12 16.63 11.92 6.83
CA GLY A 12 16.94 10.86 5.86
C GLY A 12 17.95 9.84 6.38
N TYR A 13 18.07 8.71 5.68
CA TYR A 13 18.91 7.59 6.11
C TYR A 13 20.40 7.95 6.27
N ASP A 14 20.98 8.63 5.28
CA ASP A 14 22.42 8.88 5.23
C ASP A 14 22.89 9.85 6.32
N ALA A 15 22.11 10.89 6.60
CA ALA A 15 22.48 11.94 7.55
C ALA A 15 22.37 11.51 9.02
N VAL A 16 21.51 10.53 9.34
CA VAL A 16 21.33 10.05 10.71
C VAL A 16 22.56 9.27 11.19
N ARG A 17 23.03 9.60 12.39
CA ARG A 17 24.06 8.87 13.13
C ARG A 17 23.44 8.11 14.30
N ILE A 18 24.10 7.04 14.74
CA ILE A 18 23.69 6.27 15.93
C ILE A 18 23.64 7.18 17.17
N ASP A 19 24.55 8.15 17.25
CA ASP A 19 24.60 9.11 18.36
C ASP A 19 23.33 9.98 18.43
N ASP A 20 22.84 10.47 17.29
CA ASP A 20 21.59 11.26 17.23
C ASP A 20 20.40 10.45 17.76
N VAL A 21 20.34 9.17 17.39
CA VAL A 21 19.29 8.25 17.86
C VAL A 21 19.42 7.98 19.35
N CYS A 22 20.64 7.77 19.86
CA CYS A 22 20.89 7.53 21.29
C CYS A 22 20.50 8.75 22.13
N VAL A 23 20.93 9.94 21.71
CA VAL A 23 20.58 11.22 22.35
C VAL A 23 19.08 11.41 22.38
N ARG A 24 18.40 11.22 21.25
CA ARG A 24 16.94 11.35 21.15
C ARG A 24 16.18 10.33 21.98
N ALA A 25 16.67 9.08 22.03
CA ALA A 25 16.08 8.02 22.82
C ALA A 25 16.41 8.12 24.32
N GLY A 26 17.35 8.98 24.73
CA GLY A 26 17.81 9.07 26.11
C GLY A 26 18.55 7.81 26.58
N VAL A 27 19.24 7.12 25.69
CA VAL A 27 19.95 5.86 25.98
C VAL A 27 21.44 5.95 25.66
N SER A 28 22.23 5.03 26.21
CA SER A 28 23.66 4.90 25.89
C SER A 28 23.88 4.15 24.56
N HIS A 29 25.06 4.31 23.96
CA HIS A 29 25.49 3.47 22.83
C HIS A 29 25.48 1.98 23.17
N GLY A 30 25.91 1.61 24.39
CA GLY A 30 25.86 0.22 24.83
C GLY A 30 24.44 -0.34 24.82
N THR A 31 23.46 0.46 25.25
CA THR A 31 22.04 0.10 25.17
C THR A 31 21.59 -0.05 23.73
N PHE A 32 21.98 0.87 22.83
CA PHE A 32 21.67 0.76 21.40
C PHE A 32 22.16 -0.57 20.82
N TYR A 33 23.44 -0.90 21.02
CA TYR A 33 24.05 -2.11 20.44
C TYR A 33 23.52 -3.42 21.03
N THR A 34 22.87 -3.38 22.20
CA THR A 34 22.11 -4.53 22.72
C THR A 34 20.88 -4.84 21.87
N TYR A 35 20.23 -3.84 21.26
CA TYR A 35 19.03 -4.02 20.45
C TYR A 35 19.32 -4.07 18.95
N PHE A 36 20.26 -3.26 18.46
CA PHE A 36 20.52 -3.11 17.03
C PHE A 36 22.02 -3.24 16.76
N GLY A 37 22.40 -4.19 15.90
CA GLY A 37 23.80 -4.39 15.52
C GLY A 37 24.40 -3.25 14.70
N SER A 38 23.56 -2.40 14.09
CA SER A 38 24.01 -1.25 13.29
C SER A 38 22.86 -0.25 13.01
N LYS A 39 23.17 0.87 12.35
CA LYS A 39 22.17 1.81 11.83
C LYS A 39 21.25 1.14 10.81
N GLU A 40 21.82 0.32 9.93
CA GLU A 40 21.11 -0.48 8.93
C GLU A 40 20.12 -1.44 9.61
N ALA A 41 20.53 -2.07 10.71
CA ALA A 41 19.67 -2.98 11.47
C ALA A 41 18.44 -2.24 12.00
N LEU A 42 18.64 -1.14 12.72
CA LEU A 42 17.55 -0.27 13.19
C LEU A 42 16.66 0.23 12.04
N PHE A 43 17.26 0.66 10.93
CA PHE A 43 16.52 1.17 9.78
C PHE A 43 15.62 0.09 9.16
N GLY A 44 16.10 -1.14 9.05
CA GLY A 44 15.29 -2.27 8.56
C GLY A 44 14.10 -2.58 9.45
N GLU A 45 14.27 -2.52 10.78
CA GLU A 45 13.17 -2.71 11.72
C GLU A 45 12.13 -1.59 11.61
N VAL A 46 12.58 -0.34 11.44
CA VAL A 46 11.67 0.81 11.20
C VAL A 46 10.90 0.61 9.91
N ALA A 47 11.57 0.15 8.86
CA ALA A 47 10.96 -0.11 7.58
C ALA A 47 9.89 -1.21 7.66
N GLU A 48 10.19 -2.32 8.35
CA GLU A 48 9.23 -3.40 8.57
C GLU A 48 8.00 -2.95 9.36
N ALA A 49 8.19 -2.11 10.39
CA ALA A 49 7.07 -1.54 11.15
C ALA A 49 6.17 -0.65 10.27
N VAL A 50 6.75 0.25 9.47
CA VAL A 50 6.00 1.12 8.56
C VAL A 50 5.24 0.31 7.51
N VAL A 51 5.88 -0.73 6.96
CA VAL A 51 5.26 -1.70 6.05
C VAL A 51 4.04 -2.35 6.69
N GLY A 52 4.17 -2.82 7.93
CA GLY A 52 3.06 -3.40 8.69
C GLY A 52 1.91 -2.41 8.93
N GLU A 53 2.23 -1.16 9.26
CA GLU A 53 1.25 -0.07 9.44
C GLU A 53 0.49 0.21 8.14
N MET A 54 1.20 0.37 7.02
CA MET A 54 0.59 0.59 5.71
C MET A 54 -0.31 -0.58 5.31
N PHE A 55 0.16 -1.81 5.51
CA PHE A 55 -0.64 -2.98 5.24
C PHE A 55 -1.92 -2.97 6.06
N ALA A 56 -1.82 -2.85 7.39
CA ALA A 56 -2.98 -2.84 8.29
C ALA A 56 -3.99 -1.73 7.94
N ALA A 57 -3.50 -0.52 7.65
CA ALA A 57 -4.33 0.62 7.28
C ALA A 57 -5.05 0.43 5.94
N SER A 58 -4.47 -0.35 5.02
CA SER A 58 -5.04 -0.59 3.69
C SER A 58 -6.10 -1.70 3.65
N VAL A 59 -6.29 -2.46 4.73
CA VAL A 59 -7.17 -3.65 4.75
C VAL A 59 -8.64 -3.26 4.80
N VAL A 60 -9.38 -3.68 3.76
CA VAL A 60 -10.84 -3.62 3.74
C VAL A 60 -11.34 -4.73 4.65
N GLY A 61 -11.94 -4.34 5.78
CA GLY A 61 -12.41 -5.28 6.79
C GLY A 61 -13.53 -6.21 6.31
N PRO A 62 -13.80 -7.31 7.05
CA PRO A 62 -14.85 -8.28 6.71
C PRO A 62 -16.25 -7.66 6.68
N ALA A 63 -16.48 -6.63 7.49
CA ALA A 63 -17.75 -5.90 7.57
C ALA A 63 -17.98 -4.92 6.42
N ALA A 64 -17.05 -4.81 5.47
CA ALA A 64 -17.23 -3.95 4.31
C ALA A 64 -18.37 -4.46 3.41
N SER A 65 -18.92 -3.55 2.61
CA SER A 65 -20.05 -3.79 1.70
C SER A 65 -19.95 -5.14 0.94
N ALA A 66 -21.10 -5.76 0.71
CA ALA A 66 -21.20 -6.92 -0.17
C ALA A 66 -21.06 -6.56 -1.66
N ASP A 67 -21.28 -5.28 -2.01
CA ASP A 67 -21.10 -4.76 -3.37
C ASP A 67 -19.59 -4.74 -3.74
N PRO A 68 -19.17 -5.51 -4.77
CA PRO A 68 -17.79 -5.53 -5.24
C PRO A 68 -17.26 -4.15 -5.63
N TYR A 69 -18.09 -3.28 -6.21
CA TYR A 69 -17.67 -1.95 -6.63
C TYR A 69 -17.31 -1.10 -5.41
N ALA A 70 -18.20 -1.02 -4.42
CA ALA A 70 -17.92 -0.35 -3.15
C ALA A 70 -16.69 -0.93 -2.41
N ARG A 71 -16.40 -2.23 -2.55
CA ARG A 71 -15.19 -2.83 -1.96
C ARG A 71 -13.90 -2.39 -2.65
N ILE A 72 -13.92 -2.27 -3.99
CA ILE A 72 -12.79 -1.73 -4.76
C ILE A 72 -12.56 -0.27 -4.37
N GLU A 73 -13.64 0.51 -4.28
CA GLU A 73 -13.57 1.92 -3.86
C GLU A 73 -12.94 2.06 -2.47
N ALA A 74 -13.42 1.29 -1.50
CA ALA A 74 -12.88 1.28 -0.14
C ALA A 74 -11.39 0.87 -0.13
N ALA A 75 -10.99 -0.11 -0.94
CA ALA A 75 -9.60 -0.55 -1.04
C ALA A 75 -8.71 0.57 -1.60
N ASN A 76 -9.13 1.24 -2.67
CA ASN A 76 -8.40 2.37 -3.25
C ASN A 76 -8.27 3.52 -2.25
N ARG A 77 -9.36 3.90 -1.58
CA ARG A 77 -9.38 4.98 -0.59
C ARG A 77 -8.43 4.68 0.59
N LEU A 78 -8.47 3.46 1.12
CA LEU A 78 -7.58 3.05 2.21
C LEU A 78 -6.11 3.01 1.78
N TYR A 79 -5.83 2.53 0.57
CA TYR A 79 -4.46 2.54 0.02
C TYR A 79 -3.92 3.96 -0.13
N LEU A 80 -4.68 4.87 -0.74
CA LEU A 80 -4.25 6.28 -0.93
C LEU A 80 -4.00 6.98 0.41
N ARG A 81 -4.82 6.72 1.43
CA ARG A 81 -4.61 7.26 2.78
C ARG A 81 -3.36 6.67 3.44
N ALA A 82 -3.14 5.36 3.30
CA ALA A 82 -1.94 4.71 3.81
C ALA A 82 -0.68 5.24 3.11
N TRP A 83 -0.74 5.51 1.80
CA TRP A 83 0.33 6.16 1.05
C TRP A 83 0.59 7.57 1.57
N ALA A 84 -0.43 8.43 1.65
CA ALA A 84 -0.30 9.80 2.12
C ALA A 84 0.35 9.91 3.51
N ALA A 85 0.06 8.96 4.40
CA ALA A 85 0.63 8.92 5.75
C ALA A 85 2.09 8.45 5.80
N ASN A 86 2.59 7.74 4.78
CA ASN A 86 3.87 7.03 4.84
C ASN A 86 4.81 7.26 3.65
N SER A 87 4.42 8.00 2.61
CA SER A 87 5.14 8.09 1.34
C SER A 87 6.58 8.59 1.49
N ARG A 88 6.83 9.52 2.44
CA ARG A 88 8.17 10.01 2.76
C ARG A 88 9.11 8.88 3.22
N LEU A 89 8.61 7.95 4.05
CA LEU A 89 9.37 6.79 4.52
C LEU A 89 9.61 5.78 3.39
N VAL A 90 8.57 5.50 2.58
CA VAL A 90 8.68 4.58 1.43
C VAL A 90 9.75 5.05 0.45
N ARG A 91 9.74 6.33 0.08
CA ARG A 91 10.76 6.91 -0.82
C ARG A 91 12.16 6.83 -0.25
N MET A 92 12.31 7.03 1.06
CA MET A 92 13.59 6.88 1.72
C MET A 92 14.06 5.41 1.69
N PHE A 93 13.16 4.43 1.84
CA PHE A 93 13.49 3.01 1.68
C PHE A 93 13.92 2.68 0.25
N GLU A 94 13.24 3.22 -0.77
CA GLU A 94 13.61 3.04 -2.17
C GLU A 94 14.99 3.61 -2.50
N GLN A 95 15.29 4.81 -2.00
CA GLN A 95 16.61 5.43 -2.13
C GLN A 95 17.69 4.57 -1.43
N ALA A 96 17.43 4.12 -0.21
CA ALA A 96 18.36 3.25 0.51
C ALA A 96 18.55 1.88 -0.17
N ALA A 97 17.53 1.36 -0.86
CA ALA A 97 17.60 0.11 -1.61
C ALA A 97 18.53 0.19 -2.82
N THR A 98 18.67 1.36 -3.46
CA THR A 98 19.69 1.55 -4.52
C THR A 98 21.13 1.42 -4.00
N GLY A 99 21.34 1.49 -2.69
CA GLY A 99 22.63 1.30 -2.03
C GLY A 99 22.88 -0.10 -1.43
N GLY A 100 21.90 -1.03 -1.45
CA GLY A 100 22.11 -2.40 -0.92
C GLY A 100 20.89 -3.35 -0.94
N ASP A 101 21.18 -4.66 -1.00
CA ASP A 101 20.22 -5.76 -1.27
C ASP A 101 19.14 -6.03 -0.20
N ARG A 102 19.30 -5.52 1.04
CA ARG A 102 18.36 -5.83 2.14
C ARG A 102 17.07 -5.00 2.05
N PHE A 103 17.18 -3.70 1.78
CA PHE A 103 16.01 -2.81 1.73
C PHE A 103 15.17 -3.04 0.48
N GLY A 104 15.82 -3.38 -0.64
CA GLY A 104 15.11 -3.80 -1.85
C GLY A 104 14.24 -5.05 -1.62
N ARG A 105 14.72 -6.03 -0.84
CA ARG A 105 13.93 -7.22 -0.49
C ARG A 105 12.69 -6.88 0.33
N LEU A 106 12.81 -5.98 1.31
CA LEU A 106 11.68 -5.56 2.12
C LEU A 106 10.58 -4.85 1.29
N LEU A 107 10.98 -4.00 0.34
CA LEU A 107 10.04 -3.36 -0.59
C LEU A 107 9.34 -4.39 -1.50
N LEU A 108 10.07 -5.42 -1.95
CA LEU A 108 9.48 -6.52 -2.72
C LEU A 108 8.49 -7.34 -1.90
N GLU A 109 8.79 -7.60 -0.62
CA GLU A 109 7.88 -8.31 0.30
C GLU A 109 6.61 -7.50 0.56
N LEU A 110 6.73 -6.19 0.80
CA LEU A 110 5.58 -5.27 0.91
C LEU A 110 4.67 -5.38 -0.33
N ARG A 111 5.28 -5.26 -1.52
CA ARG A 111 4.56 -5.34 -2.79
C ARG A 111 3.86 -6.69 -2.96
N GLU A 112 4.51 -7.79 -2.61
CA GLU A 112 3.92 -9.13 -2.73
C GLU A 112 2.67 -9.29 -1.86
N VAL A 113 2.63 -8.68 -0.67
CA VAL A 113 1.44 -8.69 0.19
C VAL A 113 0.22 -8.05 -0.50
N PHE A 114 0.41 -6.90 -1.17
CA PHE A 114 -0.66 -6.25 -1.94
C PHE A 114 -1.07 -7.04 -3.18
N VAL A 115 -0.09 -7.56 -3.92
CA VAL A 115 -0.32 -8.38 -5.11
C VAL A 115 -1.14 -9.62 -4.78
N ARG A 116 -0.75 -10.36 -3.73
CA ARG A 116 -1.48 -11.56 -3.29
C ARG A 116 -2.93 -11.22 -2.95
N ARG A 117 -3.15 -10.15 -2.19
CA ARG A 117 -4.51 -9.74 -1.79
C ARG A 117 -5.37 -9.34 -3.00
N GLY A 118 -4.82 -8.57 -3.94
CA GLY A 118 -5.51 -8.19 -5.17
C GLY A 118 -5.88 -9.43 -6.00
N ALA A 119 -4.94 -10.36 -6.14
CA ALA A 119 -5.14 -11.61 -6.87
C ALA A 119 -6.21 -12.49 -6.21
N ASP A 120 -6.19 -12.63 -4.89
CA ASP A 120 -7.21 -13.38 -4.15
C ASP A 120 -8.59 -12.70 -4.24
N GLY A 121 -8.63 -11.37 -4.27
CA GLY A 121 -9.84 -10.60 -4.53
C GLY A 121 -10.44 -10.91 -5.89
N LEU A 122 -9.63 -10.84 -6.94
CA LEU A 122 -10.07 -11.14 -8.30
C LEU A 122 -10.50 -12.60 -8.46
N ARG A 123 -9.75 -13.56 -7.89
CA ARG A 123 -10.12 -14.99 -7.93
C ARG A 123 -11.51 -15.23 -7.34
N ARG A 124 -11.83 -14.61 -6.19
CA ARG A 124 -13.17 -14.72 -5.59
C ARG A 124 -14.27 -14.15 -6.50
N LEU A 125 -14.01 -13.03 -7.19
CA LEU A 125 -14.96 -12.46 -8.12
C LEU A 125 -15.16 -13.35 -9.36
N GLN A 126 -14.08 -13.97 -9.87
CA GLN A 126 -14.16 -14.94 -10.96
C GLN A 126 -14.95 -16.19 -10.56
N GLU A 127 -14.72 -16.74 -9.36
CA GLU A 127 -15.48 -17.88 -8.82
C GLU A 127 -16.98 -17.58 -8.67
N GLN A 128 -17.34 -16.31 -8.44
CA GLN A 128 -18.72 -15.82 -8.36
C GLN A 128 -19.32 -15.48 -9.74
N GLY A 129 -18.54 -15.57 -10.82
CA GLY A 129 -18.96 -15.17 -12.16
C GLY A 129 -19.12 -13.66 -12.34
N LEU A 130 -18.52 -12.85 -11.45
CA LEU A 130 -18.63 -11.40 -11.43
C LEU A 130 -17.47 -10.68 -12.13
N ALA A 131 -16.42 -11.39 -12.52
CA ALA A 131 -15.25 -10.84 -13.20
C ALA A 131 -14.82 -11.76 -14.36
N ASP A 132 -14.07 -11.21 -15.32
CA ASP A 132 -13.61 -11.92 -16.51
C ASP A 132 -12.73 -13.12 -16.14
N PRO A 133 -13.14 -14.37 -16.44
CA PRO A 133 -12.39 -15.57 -16.10
C PRO A 133 -11.11 -15.76 -16.93
N ALA A 134 -10.92 -15.01 -18.02
CA ALA A 134 -9.73 -15.09 -18.86
C ALA A 134 -8.52 -14.32 -18.29
N LEU A 135 -8.74 -13.45 -17.31
CA LEU A 135 -7.68 -12.65 -16.69
C LEU A 135 -6.85 -13.48 -15.71
N ASP A 136 -5.52 -13.43 -15.84
CA ASP A 136 -4.61 -13.97 -14.82
C ASP A 136 -4.70 -13.11 -13.54
N PRO A 137 -5.07 -13.69 -12.38
CA PRO A 137 -5.29 -12.89 -11.18
C PRO A 137 -4.04 -12.17 -10.67
N ARG A 138 -2.87 -12.78 -10.79
CA ARG A 138 -1.62 -12.24 -10.24
C ARG A 138 -1.08 -11.11 -11.11
N LEU A 139 -1.03 -11.31 -12.43
CA LEU A 139 -0.60 -10.28 -13.37
C LEU A 139 -1.55 -9.08 -13.35
N THR A 140 -2.86 -9.33 -13.29
CA THR A 140 -3.86 -8.25 -13.19
C THR A 140 -3.67 -7.44 -11.91
N ALA A 141 -3.47 -8.10 -10.76
CA ALA A 141 -3.20 -7.42 -9.49
C ALA A 141 -1.89 -6.60 -9.53
N ILE A 142 -0.83 -7.11 -10.17
CA ILE A 142 0.42 -6.38 -10.38
C ILE A 142 0.19 -5.11 -11.20
N MET A 143 -0.51 -5.22 -12.33
CA MET A 143 -0.69 -4.13 -13.27
C MET A 143 -1.62 -3.04 -12.70
N LEU A 144 -2.78 -3.45 -12.19
CA LEU A 144 -3.75 -2.51 -11.63
C LEU A 144 -3.30 -1.95 -10.27
N GLY A 145 -2.58 -2.74 -9.46
CA GLY A 145 -1.92 -2.25 -8.25
C GLY A 145 -0.84 -1.22 -8.56
N GLY A 146 0.02 -1.50 -9.55
CA GLY A 146 1.05 -0.56 -10.00
C GLY A 146 0.48 0.74 -10.57
N MET A 147 -0.67 0.69 -11.24
CA MET A 147 -1.40 1.89 -11.68
C MET A 147 -1.80 2.77 -10.48
N VAL A 148 -2.37 2.17 -9.42
CA VAL A 148 -2.77 2.90 -8.21
C VAL A 148 -1.55 3.46 -7.48
N GLU A 149 -0.51 2.66 -7.31
CA GLU A 149 0.77 3.07 -6.70
C GLU A 149 1.41 4.25 -7.43
N HIS A 150 1.55 4.14 -8.75
CA HIS A 150 2.15 5.21 -9.56
C HIS A 150 1.31 6.48 -9.55
N PHE A 151 -0.02 6.36 -9.62
CA PHE A 151 -0.91 7.52 -9.50
C PHE A 151 -0.79 8.18 -8.11
N ALA A 152 -0.74 7.40 -7.03
CA ALA A 152 -0.54 7.92 -5.68
C ALA A 152 0.76 8.73 -5.57
N HIS A 153 1.84 8.23 -6.17
CA HIS A 153 3.11 8.95 -6.23
C HIS A 153 3.00 10.29 -6.98
N VAL A 154 2.43 10.29 -8.18
CA VAL A 154 2.28 11.51 -8.99
C VAL A 154 1.36 12.53 -8.30
N TRP A 155 0.27 12.06 -7.71
CA TRP A 155 -0.71 12.89 -7.02
C TRP A 155 -0.19 13.47 -5.70
N LEU A 156 0.33 12.63 -4.81
CA LEU A 156 0.62 13.03 -3.44
C LEU A 156 2.06 13.52 -3.26
N ASP A 157 3.01 13.02 -4.07
CA ASP A 157 4.43 13.36 -3.90
C ASP A 157 4.94 14.35 -4.96
N LEU A 158 4.41 14.30 -6.19
CA LEU A 158 4.81 15.21 -7.28
C LEU A 158 3.85 16.39 -7.47
N GLY A 159 2.72 16.41 -6.76
CA GLY A 159 1.82 17.56 -6.68
C GLY A 159 0.83 17.72 -7.83
N GLU A 160 0.46 16.62 -8.50
CA GLU A 160 -0.65 16.63 -9.45
C GLU A 160 -1.94 17.12 -8.77
N GLN A 161 -2.79 17.87 -9.48
CA GLN A 161 -3.95 18.53 -8.88
C GLN A 161 -5.21 17.71 -9.15
N ALA A 162 -5.65 16.94 -8.17
CA ALA A 162 -6.91 16.21 -8.19
C ALA A 162 -7.62 16.27 -6.83
N ALA A 163 -8.95 16.38 -6.86
CA ALA A 163 -9.77 16.17 -5.67
C ALA A 163 -9.79 14.67 -5.30
N GLU A 164 -9.70 14.35 -4.00
CA GLU A 164 -9.66 12.95 -3.50
C GLU A 164 -10.82 12.11 -4.07
N GLU A 165 -12.05 12.62 -4.01
CA GLU A 165 -13.22 11.88 -4.50
C GLU A 165 -13.17 11.63 -6.01
N THR A 166 -12.66 12.59 -6.79
CA THR A 166 -12.47 12.40 -8.24
C THR A 166 -11.41 11.36 -8.54
N ALA A 167 -10.28 11.38 -7.84
CA ALA A 167 -9.22 10.40 -7.98
C ALA A 167 -9.71 8.98 -7.63
N VAL A 168 -10.38 8.84 -6.49
CA VAL A 168 -10.93 7.55 -6.02
C VAL A 168 -11.98 7.01 -6.99
N ASP A 169 -12.91 7.85 -7.45
CA ASP A 169 -13.94 7.44 -8.43
C ASP A 169 -13.28 6.95 -9.73
N HIS A 170 -12.33 7.71 -10.30
CA HIS A 170 -11.65 7.31 -11.53
C HIS A 170 -10.85 6.01 -11.39
N LEU A 171 -10.06 5.86 -10.32
CA LEU A 171 -9.31 4.62 -10.07
C LEU A 171 -10.25 3.42 -9.91
N THR A 172 -11.37 3.61 -9.21
CA THR A 172 -12.37 2.55 -8.99
C THR A 172 -13.04 2.13 -10.29
N ARG A 173 -13.43 3.10 -11.13
CA ARG A 173 -13.99 2.83 -12.47
C ARG A 173 -13.01 2.08 -13.36
N LEU A 174 -11.74 2.48 -13.38
CA LEU A 174 -10.70 1.82 -14.16
C LEU A 174 -10.50 0.38 -13.69
N TRP A 175 -10.40 0.17 -12.37
CA TRP A 175 -10.31 -1.16 -11.78
C TRP A 175 -11.49 -2.05 -12.15
N ALA A 176 -12.72 -1.60 -11.87
CA ALA A 176 -13.94 -2.35 -12.12
C ALA A 176 -14.08 -2.73 -13.60
N ARG A 177 -13.82 -1.80 -14.51
CA ARG A 177 -13.87 -2.06 -15.96
C ARG A 177 -12.78 -3.02 -16.42
N ALA A 178 -11.54 -2.85 -15.94
CA ALA A 178 -10.42 -3.67 -16.35
C ALA A 178 -10.59 -5.15 -15.98
N ILE A 179 -11.26 -5.44 -14.85
CA ILE A 179 -11.56 -6.81 -14.45
C ILE A 179 -12.84 -7.37 -15.07
N GLY A 180 -13.54 -6.58 -15.89
CA GLY A 180 -14.84 -6.96 -16.45
C GLY A 180 -15.93 -7.11 -15.39
N LEU A 181 -15.90 -6.28 -14.33
CA LEU A 181 -16.86 -6.36 -13.24
C LEU A 181 -18.29 -6.21 -13.79
N THR A 182 -19.07 -7.28 -13.70
CA THR A 182 -20.48 -7.25 -14.09
C THR A 182 -21.32 -6.71 -12.94
N ASP A 183 -22.31 -5.88 -13.25
CA ASP A 183 -23.32 -5.49 -12.25
C ASP A 183 -23.94 -6.75 -11.65
N ALA A 184 -23.74 -6.96 -10.35
CA ALA A 184 -24.41 -8.01 -9.62
C ALA A 184 -25.90 -7.64 -9.53
N SER A 185 -26.69 -8.00 -10.54
CA SER A 185 -28.14 -7.93 -10.48
C SER A 185 -28.78 -9.22 -10.99
N PRO A 186 -29.16 -10.15 -10.09
CA PRO A 186 -30.26 -11.04 -10.34
C PRO A 186 -31.57 -10.36 -9.88
N SER A 187 -32.45 -10.11 -10.86
CA SER A 187 -33.90 -9.84 -10.72
C SER A 187 -34.37 -8.55 -10.02
N ALA A 188 -34.75 -7.56 -10.82
CA ALA A 188 -36.03 -6.84 -10.73
C ALA A 188 -36.16 -5.85 -11.90
N ARG A 189 -36.46 -6.35 -13.10
CA ARG A 189 -37.28 -5.55 -14.03
C ARG A 189 -38.72 -5.97 -13.76
N PRO A 190 -39.61 -5.10 -13.23
CA PRO A 190 -41.02 -5.35 -13.37
C PRO A 190 -41.31 -5.39 -14.87
N GLU A 191 -41.97 -6.45 -15.32
CA GLU A 191 -42.53 -6.50 -16.66
C GLU A 191 -43.51 -5.34 -16.81
N GLU A 192 -43.13 -4.32 -17.58
CA GLU A 192 -44.08 -3.41 -18.18
C GLU A 192 -44.80 -4.18 -19.30
N GLY A 193 -46.07 -4.48 -19.09
CA GLY A 193 -47.04 -4.61 -20.18
C GLY A 193 -47.80 -5.94 -20.27
N ALA A 194 -49.02 -5.95 -19.72
CA ALA A 194 -50.25 -6.31 -20.43
C ALA A 194 -51.48 -5.77 -19.67
#